data_AF-A0AB38DPX1-F1
#
_entry.id   AF-A0AB38DPX1-F1
#
_cell.length_a   1.000
_cell.length_b   1.000
_cell.length_c   1.000
_cell.angle_alpha   90.00
_cell.angle_beta   90.00
_cell.angle_gamma   90.00
#
_symmetry.space_group_name_H-M   'P 1'
#
loop_
_entity.id
_entity.type
_entity.pdbx_description
1 polymer ?
#
loop_
_entity_poly.entity_id
_entity_poly.type
_entity_poly.pdbx_seq_one_letter_code
_entity_poly.pdbx_strand_id
1 'polypeptide(L)'
;MSDHQPKILNIQLNHLGQPTAHAYLTESSDTQRCEVRIKDRVVPILFSPGIMGSNLKCRDVWSGRKTPVLLTDAEELAKTEVDNSWQPPTSLGEMVYTLFTSIFRTKEMRRREMNPDVAFVDWDSNKIRPLPKKMTYIEKENNKTEQQDEQNKEEAQKSAKKPFQEKEEMKESQKIAEEAKRRGWGTVYQGNYTPFLAFLEDTLNTIPAYESLDEYEKLASSGVWQSLLPLFNPQSSQSTPQEQVSDSTSEAQTAQDTKQLAQWLQKAADCEFRVYACGYNWLRDNQESGNG
;
A
#
# COMPACT_ATOMS: atom_id res chain seq x y z
N MET A 1 19.03 -37.64 -6.41
CA MET A 1 18.03 -36.69 -5.91
C MET A 1 18.18 -35.45 -6.76
N SER A 2 17.24 -35.17 -7.64
CA SER A 2 17.32 -34.01 -8.50
C SER A 2 17.20 -32.75 -7.63
N ASP A 3 18.19 -31.88 -7.77
CA ASP A 3 18.41 -30.67 -6.97
C ASP A 3 17.46 -29.55 -7.41
N HIS A 4 16.15 -29.82 -7.34
CA HIS A 4 15.14 -28.85 -7.71
C HIS A 4 14.89 -27.90 -6.54
N GLN A 5 15.05 -26.60 -6.82
CA GLN A 5 14.72 -25.54 -5.88
C GLN A 5 13.27 -25.70 -5.38
N PRO A 6 13.04 -25.62 -4.06
CA PRO A 6 11.71 -25.77 -3.50
C PRO A 6 10.78 -24.68 -4.02
N LYS A 7 9.52 -25.03 -4.25
CA LYS A 7 8.46 -24.07 -4.57
C LYS A 7 8.09 -23.30 -3.30
N ILE A 8 8.41 -22.01 -3.27
CA ILE A 8 8.05 -21.14 -2.16
C ILE A 8 6.55 -20.81 -2.25
N LEU A 9 5.80 -21.15 -1.21
CA LEU A 9 4.38 -20.82 -1.09
C LEU A 9 4.22 -19.41 -0.53
N ASN A 10 3.23 -18.68 -1.06
CA ASN A 10 2.85 -17.38 -0.52
C ASN A 10 2.08 -17.57 0.80
N ILE A 11 2.36 -16.74 1.78
CA ILE A 11 1.65 -16.70 3.06
C ILE A 11 0.56 -15.63 2.99
N GLN A 12 -0.63 -15.95 3.50
CA GLN A 12 -1.71 -15.02 3.79
C GLN A 12 -2.02 -15.05 5.29
N LEU A 13 -2.81 -14.09 5.77
CA LEU A 13 -3.28 -14.10 7.15
C LEU A 13 -4.74 -14.51 7.19
N ASN A 14 -5.10 -15.44 8.08
CA ASN A 14 -6.52 -15.69 8.35
C ASN A 14 -7.15 -14.51 9.11
N HIS A 15 -8.45 -14.58 9.36
CA HIS A 15 -9.21 -13.56 10.10
C HIS A 15 -8.69 -13.30 11.54
N LEU A 16 -7.93 -14.23 12.12
CA LEU A 16 -7.27 -14.11 13.43
C LEU A 16 -5.85 -13.53 13.33
N GLY A 17 -5.39 -13.18 12.12
CA GLY A 17 -4.04 -12.67 11.87
C GLY A 17 -2.95 -13.76 11.88
N GLN A 18 -3.31 -15.03 11.79
CA GLN A 18 -2.36 -16.15 11.78
C GLN A 18 -1.94 -16.49 10.34
N PRO A 19 -0.66 -16.81 10.09
CA PRO A 19 -0.16 -17.14 8.77
C PRO A 19 -0.74 -18.46 8.25
N THR A 20 -1.28 -18.45 7.04
CA THR A 20 -1.80 -19.60 6.29
C THR A 20 -1.15 -19.66 4.92
N ALA A 21 -0.96 -20.87 4.39
CA ALA A 21 -0.47 -21.09 3.04
C ALA A 21 -1.25 -22.23 2.38
N HIS A 22 -1.55 -22.08 1.09
CA HIS A 22 -2.30 -23.08 0.34
C HIS A 22 -1.37 -23.85 -0.60
N ALA A 23 -1.47 -25.17 -0.57
CA ALA A 23 -0.84 -26.07 -1.53
C ALA A 23 -1.92 -26.92 -2.20
N TYR A 24 -1.76 -27.17 -3.49
CA TYR A 24 -2.65 -28.04 -4.24
C TYR A 24 -2.05 -29.45 -4.28
N LEU A 25 -2.91 -30.46 -4.30
CA LEU A 25 -2.48 -31.84 -4.54
C LEU A 25 -1.94 -31.94 -5.97
N THR A 26 -0.68 -32.32 -6.10
CA THR A 26 -0.02 -32.60 -7.38
C THR A 26 -0.02 -34.10 -7.64
N GLU A 27 0.22 -34.50 -8.89
CA GLU A 27 0.39 -35.92 -9.23
C GLU A 27 1.60 -36.52 -8.49
N SER A 28 1.56 -37.82 -8.20
CA SER A 28 2.64 -38.52 -7.50
C SER A 28 4.00 -38.51 -8.25
N SER A 29 4.00 -38.12 -9.52
CA SER A 29 5.20 -37.91 -10.35
C SER A 29 5.93 -36.61 -9.98
N ASP A 30 5.23 -35.63 -9.42
CA ASP A 30 5.81 -34.37 -8.96
C ASP A 30 6.43 -34.55 -7.58
N THR A 31 7.76 -34.53 -7.54
CA THR A 31 8.56 -34.66 -6.32
C THR A 31 9.07 -33.31 -5.81
N GLN A 32 8.60 -32.20 -6.39
CA GLN A 32 9.02 -30.86 -5.99
C GLN A 32 8.57 -30.56 -4.55
N ARG A 33 9.52 -30.19 -3.70
CA ARG A 33 9.22 -29.77 -2.33
C ARG A 33 8.56 -28.40 -2.33
N CYS A 34 7.55 -28.22 -1.48
CA CYS A 34 7.00 -26.91 -1.15
C CYS A 34 7.61 -26.40 0.16
N GLU A 35 7.93 -25.12 0.22
CA GLU A 35 8.49 -24.47 1.41
C GLU A 35 7.63 -23.25 1.78
N VAL A 36 7.37 -23.07 3.08
CA VAL A 36 6.70 -21.89 3.63
C VAL A 36 7.74 -21.16 4.49
N ARG A 37 8.03 -19.90 4.15
CA ARG A 37 8.95 -19.05 4.92
C ARG A 37 8.17 -18.02 5.71
N ILE A 38 8.00 -18.28 6.99
CA ILE A 38 7.35 -17.35 7.92
C ILE A 38 8.39 -16.31 8.32
N LYS A 39 8.03 -15.03 8.18
CA LYS A 39 8.86 -13.92 8.64
C LYS A 39 8.51 -13.61 10.08
N ASP A 40 9.50 -13.52 10.96
CA ASP A 40 9.26 -13.39 12.41
C ASP A 40 8.91 -11.95 12.84
N ARG A 41 9.19 -10.95 12.00
CA ARG A 41 9.07 -9.53 12.36
C ARG A 41 8.22 -8.77 11.36
N VAL A 42 7.26 -7.99 11.85
CA VAL A 42 6.49 -7.06 11.01
C VAL A 42 7.00 -5.64 11.24
N VAL A 43 7.37 -4.96 10.17
CA VAL A 43 7.83 -3.56 10.19
C VAL A 43 6.83 -2.70 9.42
N PRO A 44 6.00 -1.89 10.10
CA PRO A 44 5.12 -0.95 9.44
C PRO A 44 5.92 0.24 8.88
N ILE A 45 5.65 0.60 7.63
CA ILE A 45 6.21 1.78 6.97
C ILE A 45 5.06 2.77 6.78
N LEU A 46 5.16 3.94 7.41
CA LEU A 46 4.18 5.02 7.28
C LEU A 46 4.65 6.01 6.21
N PHE A 47 3.95 6.06 5.08
CA PHE A 47 4.19 7.01 4.01
C PHE A 47 3.32 8.25 4.19
N SER A 48 3.95 9.42 4.36
CA SER A 48 3.27 10.71 4.32
C SER A 48 3.45 11.35 2.94
N PRO A 49 2.36 11.72 2.24
CA PRO A 49 2.45 12.44 0.98
C PRO A 49 2.96 13.88 1.19
N GLY A 50 3.22 14.58 0.08
CA GLY A 50 3.66 15.98 0.10
C GLY A 50 2.57 16.98 -0.29
N ILE A 51 3.01 18.13 -0.82
CA ILE A 51 2.15 19.24 -1.25
C ILE A 51 1.05 18.76 -2.20
N MET A 52 -0.20 19.04 -1.83
CA MET A 52 -1.40 18.65 -2.61
C MET A 52 -1.48 17.16 -2.95
N GLY A 53 -0.79 16.33 -2.16
CA GLY A 53 -0.55 14.93 -2.46
C GLY A 53 -1.64 13.96 -1.99
N SER A 54 -2.65 14.45 -1.26
CA SER A 54 -3.79 13.64 -0.79
C SER A 54 -5.07 13.99 -1.52
N ASN A 55 -5.87 12.98 -1.81
CA ASN A 55 -7.21 13.12 -2.37
C ASN A 55 -8.14 13.68 -1.29
N LEU A 56 -8.88 14.74 -1.61
CA LEU A 56 -9.83 15.38 -0.70
C LEU A 56 -11.25 15.33 -1.27
N LYS A 57 -12.20 15.07 -0.39
CA LYS A 57 -13.64 15.30 -0.56
C LYS A 57 -14.05 16.51 0.27
N CYS A 58 -15.16 17.14 -0.08
CA CYS A 58 -15.77 18.18 0.74
C CYS A 58 -17.23 17.83 1.04
N ARG A 59 -17.72 18.27 2.19
CA ARG A 59 -19.17 18.26 2.48
C ARG A 59 -19.78 19.58 2.05
N ASP A 60 -20.92 19.54 1.36
CA ASP A 60 -21.67 20.76 1.09
C ASP A 60 -22.48 21.19 2.32
N VAL A 61 -21.87 22.06 3.12
CA VAL A 61 -22.47 22.66 4.32
C VAL A 61 -22.79 24.15 4.13
N TRP A 62 -22.86 24.63 2.88
CA TRP A 62 -23.03 26.05 2.58
C TRP A 62 -24.49 26.45 2.42
N SER A 63 -25.10 26.98 3.49
CA SER A 63 -26.48 27.49 3.49
C SER A 63 -26.63 28.91 2.88
N GLY A 64 -25.76 29.31 1.95
CA GLY A 64 -25.74 30.68 1.38
C GLY A 64 -25.11 31.77 2.26
N ARG A 65 -24.40 31.41 3.34
CA ARG A 65 -23.63 32.34 4.21
C ARG A 65 -22.13 32.31 3.88
N LYS A 66 -21.39 33.36 4.30
CA LYS A 66 -19.94 33.52 4.02
C LYS A 66 -19.03 32.50 4.74
N THR A 67 -19.53 31.85 5.79
CA THR A 67 -18.81 30.85 6.58
C THR A 67 -19.60 29.54 6.61
N PRO A 68 -18.93 28.38 6.46
CA PRO A 68 -19.59 27.08 6.57
C PRO A 68 -20.12 26.89 7.99
N VAL A 69 -21.28 26.25 8.12
CA VAL A 69 -21.74 25.77 9.42
C VAL A 69 -21.09 24.41 9.63
N LEU A 70 -20.13 24.33 10.54
CA LEU A 70 -19.52 23.06 10.90
C LEU A 70 -20.52 22.26 11.72
N LEU A 71 -21.14 21.27 11.06
CA LEU A 71 -22.01 20.31 11.72
C LEU A 71 -21.15 19.45 12.63
N THR A 72 -21.40 19.50 13.93
CA THR A 72 -20.74 18.65 14.93
C THR A 72 -21.38 17.27 15.04
N ASP A 73 -22.61 17.14 14.53
CA ASP A 73 -23.46 15.98 14.76
C ASP A 73 -23.27 14.94 13.65
N ALA A 74 -22.84 13.73 14.03
CA ALA A 74 -22.51 12.65 13.10
C ALA A 74 -23.67 12.22 12.19
N GLU A 75 -24.91 12.26 12.70
CA GLU A 75 -26.12 11.92 11.92
C GLU A 75 -26.47 12.98 10.87
N GLU A 76 -26.16 14.25 11.12
CA GLU A 76 -26.37 15.33 10.15
C GLU A 76 -25.26 15.31 9.09
N LEU A 77 -24.01 15.05 9.51
CA LEU A 77 -22.86 14.87 8.62
C LEU A 77 -23.02 13.69 7.65
N ALA A 78 -23.76 12.66 8.03
CA ALA A 78 -24.08 11.51 7.17
C ALA A 78 -25.14 11.84 6.10
N LYS A 79 -25.96 12.88 6.31
CA LYS A 79 -27.02 13.30 5.38
C LYS A 79 -26.53 14.34 4.36
N THR A 80 -25.42 15.02 4.65
CA THR A 80 -24.81 15.99 3.73
C THR A 80 -24.27 15.34 2.46
N GLU A 81 -24.51 16.01 1.33
CA GLU A 81 -23.92 15.62 0.05
C GLU A 81 -22.39 15.79 0.09
N VAL A 82 -21.68 14.77 -0.39
CA VAL A 82 -20.22 14.72 -0.44
C VAL A 82 -19.79 14.83 -1.89
N ASP A 83 -19.04 15.87 -2.22
CA ASP A 83 -18.49 16.07 -3.54
C ASP A 83 -16.96 15.94 -3.54
N ASN A 84 -16.38 15.73 -4.72
CA ASN A 84 -14.95 15.67 -4.92
C ASN A 84 -14.36 17.09 -4.89
N SER A 85 -13.57 17.38 -3.85
CA SER A 85 -12.87 18.65 -3.71
C SER A 85 -11.59 18.67 -4.56
N TRP A 86 -10.67 17.76 -4.26
CA TRP A 86 -9.38 17.63 -4.93
C TRP A 86 -9.06 16.18 -5.24
N GLN A 87 -8.96 15.86 -6.52
CA GLN A 87 -8.40 14.61 -7.00
C GLN A 87 -7.42 14.94 -8.14
N PRO A 88 -6.11 14.84 -7.90
CA PRO A 88 -5.13 15.10 -8.93
C PRO A 88 -5.29 14.10 -10.09
N PRO A 89 -5.14 14.56 -11.34
CA PRO A 89 -5.47 13.77 -12.52
C PRO A 89 -4.56 12.54 -12.64
N THR A 90 -5.16 11.37 -12.81
CA THR A 90 -4.43 10.10 -12.81
C THR A 90 -3.87 9.71 -14.19
N SER A 91 -4.25 10.44 -15.24
CA SER A 91 -3.79 10.21 -16.61
C SER A 91 -3.61 11.53 -17.35
N LEU A 92 -2.85 11.54 -18.46
CA LEU A 92 -2.71 12.70 -19.34
C LEU A 92 -4.06 13.21 -19.86
N GLY A 93 -5.02 12.31 -20.11
CA GLY A 93 -6.39 12.68 -20.51
C GLY A 93 -7.18 13.35 -19.39
N GLU A 94 -7.12 12.83 -18.17
CA GLU A 94 -7.69 13.51 -17.00
C GLU A 94 -6.98 14.84 -16.72
N MET A 95 -5.68 14.97 -16.99
CA MET A 95 -4.94 16.22 -16.81
C MET A 95 -5.47 17.32 -17.73
N VAL A 96 -5.71 16.98 -19.00
CA VAL A 96 -6.37 17.89 -19.95
C VAL A 96 -7.78 18.24 -19.47
N TYR A 97 -8.58 17.25 -19.06
CA TYR A 97 -9.95 17.45 -18.57
C TYR A 97 -10.02 18.28 -17.28
N THR A 98 -9.13 18.05 -16.31
CA THR A 98 -9.05 18.82 -15.06
C THR A 98 -8.57 20.24 -15.31
N LEU A 99 -7.66 20.48 -16.25
CA LEU A 99 -7.29 21.82 -16.69
C LEU A 99 -8.50 22.55 -17.29
N PHE A 100 -9.26 21.90 -18.18
CA PHE A 100 -10.47 22.47 -18.77
C PHE A 100 -11.57 22.73 -17.73
N THR A 101 -11.90 21.76 -16.88
CA THR A 101 -12.96 21.89 -15.86
C THR A 101 -12.57 22.86 -14.73
N SER A 102 -11.30 22.95 -14.36
CA SER A 102 -10.80 23.95 -13.39
C SER A 102 -10.89 25.39 -13.93
N ILE A 103 -10.82 25.57 -15.26
CA ILE A 103 -11.02 26.87 -15.92
C ILE A 103 -12.52 27.24 -16.00
N PHE A 104 -13.43 26.25 -16.04
CA PHE A 104 -14.88 26.49 -16.00
C PHE A 104 -15.48 26.58 -14.59
N ARG A 105 -14.74 26.24 -13.53
CA ARG A 105 -15.16 26.46 -12.14
C ARG A 105 -15.03 27.93 -11.73
N THR A 106 -16.07 28.48 -11.13
CA THR A 106 -16.05 29.85 -10.61
C THR A 106 -15.09 29.98 -9.42
N LYS A 107 -14.59 31.19 -9.17
CA LYS A 107 -13.76 31.50 -7.97
C LYS A 107 -14.47 31.09 -6.67
N GLU A 108 -15.79 31.26 -6.64
CA GLU A 108 -16.60 30.98 -5.45
C GLU A 108 -16.74 29.48 -5.18
N MET A 109 -16.95 28.67 -6.23
CA MET A 109 -16.98 27.21 -6.11
C MET A 109 -15.65 26.66 -5.59
N ARG A 110 -14.51 27.10 -6.13
CA ARG A 110 -13.18 26.67 -5.64
C ARG A 110 -12.95 27.06 -4.19
N ARG A 111 -13.41 28.24 -3.76
CA ARG A 111 -13.31 28.67 -2.36
C ARG A 111 -14.13 27.78 -1.42
N ARG A 112 -15.28 27.26 -1.89
CA ARG A 112 -16.12 26.34 -1.12
C ARG A 112 -15.51 24.95 -1.03
N GLU A 113 -15.05 24.43 -2.16
CA GLU A 113 -14.46 23.09 -2.28
C GLU A 113 -13.12 23.00 -1.54
N MET A 114 -12.26 24.00 -1.66
CA MET A 114 -10.91 24.04 -1.08
C MET A 114 -10.89 24.79 0.26
N ASN A 115 -11.83 24.47 1.14
CA ASN A 115 -11.88 25.03 2.49
C ASN A 115 -11.37 23.99 3.52
N PRO A 116 -10.41 24.36 4.39
CA PRO A 116 -9.79 23.43 5.34
C PRO A 116 -10.78 22.80 6.33
N ASP A 117 -11.85 23.49 6.67
CA ASP A 117 -12.78 23.04 7.71
C ASP A 117 -13.78 21.99 7.20
N VAL A 118 -14.09 22.04 5.90
CA VAL A 118 -15.08 21.16 5.25
C VAL A 118 -14.46 20.06 4.40
N ALA A 119 -13.20 20.23 4.00
CA ALA A 119 -12.45 19.24 3.25
C ALA A 119 -11.92 18.14 4.17
N PHE A 120 -11.93 16.91 3.69
CA PHE A 120 -11.42 15.74 4.40
C PHE A 120 -10.84 14.72 3.42
N VAL A 121 -10.00 13.82 3.93
CA VAL A 121 -9.28 12.84 3.13
C VAL A 121 -10.24 11.81 2.55
N ASP A 122 -10.07 11.50 1.26
CA ASP A 122 -10.84 10.45 0.58
C ASP A 122 -10.26 9.06 0.86
N TRP A 123 -10.86 8.35 1.82
CA TRP A 123 -10.53 6.96 2.15
C TRP A 123 -11.20 5.94 1.23
N ASP A 124 -12.20 6.37 0.44
CA ASP A 124 -13.04 5.47 -0.35
C ASP A 124 -12.58 5.31 -1.80
N SER A 125 -11.54 6.05 -2.22
CA SER A 125 -11.03 5.99 -3.57
C SER A 125 -10.58 4.58 -3.97
N ASN A 126 -11.29 4.00 -4.94
CA ASN A 126 -10.98 2.67 -5.49
C ASN A 126 -10.00 2.73 -6.68
N LYS A 127 -9.48 3.91 -7.02
CA LYS A 127 -8.58 4.09 -8.19
C LYS A 127 -7.12 3.68 -7.90
N ILE A 128 -6.88 2.69 -7.03
CA ILE A 128 -5.53 2.30 -6.58
C ILE A 128 -4.83 1.48 -7.67
N ARG A 129 -4.04 2.13 -8.53
CA ARG A 129 -3.22 1.48 -9.56
C ARG A 129 -1.88 2.18 -9.73
N PRO A 130 -0.78 1.44 -9.98
CA PRO A 130 -0.69 -0.02 -10.02
C PRO A 130 -0.81 -0.66 -8.63
N LEU A 131 -1.16 -1.94 -8.58
CA LEU A 131 -1.11 -2.74 -7.36
C LEU A 131 0.26 -3.43 -7.25
N PRO A 132 0.76 -3.71 -6.03
CA PRO A 132 1.98 -4.48 -5.84
C PRO A 132 1.78 -5.90 -6.38
N LYS A 133 2.88 -6.55 -6.78
CA LYS A 133 2.86 -7.93 -7.27
C LYS A 133 2.48 -8.90 -6.16
N LYS A 134 2.92 -8.62 -4.94
CA LYS A 134 2.63 -9.41 -3.74
C LYS A 134 2.29 -8.48 -2.58
N MET A 135 1.20 -8.78 -1.88
CA MET A 135 0.80 -8.09 -0.67
C MET A 135 0.16 -9.11 0.26
N THR A 136 0.62 -9.15 1.52
CA THR A 136 -0.03 -9.94 2.57
C THR A 136 -1.35 -9.28 2.94
N TYR A 137 -2.45 -10.03 2.90
CA TYR A 137 -3.76 -9.55 3.30
C TYR A 137 -4.44 -10.51 4.29
N ILE A 138 -5.40 -9.96 5.02
CA ILE A 138 -6.26 -10.74 5.91
C ILE A 138 -7.43 -11.29 5.10
N GLU A 139 -7.50 -12.61 5.00
CA GLU A 139 -8.62 -13.32 4.41
C GLU A 139 -9.84 -13.21 5.34
N LYS A 140 -10.86 -12.50 4.85
CA LYS A 140 -12.14 -12.45 5.52
C LYS A 140 -12.91 -13.71 5.15
N GLU A 141 -13.26 -14.50 6.16
CA GLU A 141 -14.28 -15.52 5.97
C GLU A 141 -15.59 -14.82 5.57
N ASN A 142 -16.20 -15.30 4.48
CA ASN A 142 -17.52 -14.86 4.06
C ASN A 142 -18.57 -15.39 5.06
N ASN A 143 -18.63 -14.81 6.26
CA ASN A 143 -19.67 -15.07 7.26
C ASN A 143 -20.97 -14.38 6.83
N LYS A 144 -21.58 -14.91 5.77
CA LYS A 144 -23.00 -14.67 5.45
C LYS A 144 -23.90 -15.86 5.79
N THR A 145 -23.43 -16.82 6.60
CA THR A 145 -24.20 -18.05 6.90
C THR A 145 -24.48 -18.28 8.39
N GLU A 146 -24.53 -17.24 9.24
CA GLU A 146 -24.87 -17.47 10.66
C GLU A 146 -26.00 -16.60 11.21
N GLN A 147 -26.67 -15.79 10.39
CA GLN A 147 -27.85 -15.02 10.84
C GLN A 147 -29.11 -15.17 9.97
N GLN A 148 -29.07 -15.99 8.91
CA GLN A 148 -30.27 -16.29 8.09
C GLN A 148 -30.78 -17.74 8.23
N ASP A 149 -30.09 -18.60 8.99
CA ASP A 149 -30.44 -20.02 9.11
C ASP A 149 -31.32 -20.37 10.34
N GLU A 150 -31.68 -19.39 11.18
CA GLU A 150 -32.66 -19.61 12.26
C GLU A 150 -34.13 -19.42 11.82
N GLN A 151 -34.39 -18.76 10.69
CA GLN A 151 -35.77 -18.57 10.20
C GLN A 151 -36.23 -19.55 9.11
N ASN A 152 -35.35 -20.39 8.57
CA ASN A 152 -35.69 -21.33 7.49
C ASN A 152 -35.56 -22.81 7.89
N LYS A 153 -35.90 -23.17 9.13
CA LYS A 153 -35.95 -24.58 9.57
C LYS A 153 -37.21 -25.35 9.14
N GLU A 154 -38.16 -24.73 8.43
CA GLU A 154 -39.37 -25.42 7.96
C GLU A 154 -39.42 -25.70 6.44
N GLU A 155 -38.56 -25.10 5.61
CA GLU A 155 -38.58 -25.33 4.15
C GLU A 155 -37.50 -26.31 3.64
N ALA A 156 -36.54 -26.70 4.49
CA ALA A 156 -35.40 -27.52 4.11
C ALA A 156 -35.69 -29.02 3.82
N GLN A 157 -36.94 -29.49 3.99
CA GLN A 157 -37.30 -30.89 3.68
C GLN A 157 -37.82 -31.11 2.25
N LYS A 158 -37.87 -30.09 1.38
CA LYS A 158 -38.42 -30.23 0.01
C LYS A 158 -37.48 -29.90 -1.14
N SER A 159 -36.19 -29.67 -0.92
CA SER A 159 -35.25 -29.38 -2.02
C SER A 159 -33.97 -30.24 -1.97
N ALA A 160 -34.15 -31.56 -1.98
CA ALA A 160 -33.07 -32.50 -2.32
C ALA A 160 -32.83 -32.48 -3.84
N LYS A 161 -32.19 -31.42 -4.35
CA LYS A 161 -31.49 -31.30 -5.65
C LYS A 161 -31.21 -29.83 -5.95
N LYS A 162 -30.21 -29.25 -5.28
CA LYS A 162 -29.44 -28.16 -5.88
C LYS A 162 -27.95 -28.54 -5.83
N PRO A 163 -27.22 -28.46 -6.94
CA PRO A 163 -25.78 -28.66 -6.93
C PRO A 163 -25.15 -27.68 -5.96
N PHE A 164 -24.12 -28.14 -5.24
CA PHE A 164 -23.20 -27.30 -4.49
C PHE A 164 -22.75 -26.14 -5.39
N GLN A 165 -23.21 -24.93 -5.09
CA GLN A 165 -22.74 -23.73 -5.76
C GLN A 165 -21.44 -23.32 -5.08
N GLU A 166 -20.33 -23.61 -5.74
CA GLU A 166 -19.02 -23.09 -5.39
C GLU A 166 -19.13 -21.56 -5.33
N LYS A 167 -18.96 -20.99 -4.13
CA LYS A 167 -19.01 -19.54 -3.93
C LYS A 167 -17.88 -18.94 -4.76
N GLU A 168 -18.17 -17.99 -5.65
CA GLU A 168 -17.14 -17.32 -6.45
C GLU A 168 -16.11 -16.66 -5.51
N GLU A 169 -14.92 -17.27 -5.40
CA GLU A 169 -13.81 -16.72 -4.64
C GLU A 169 -13.33 -15.42 -5.31
N MET A 170 -13.10 -14.38 -4.50
CA MET A 170 -12.54 -13.13 -5.03
C MET A 170 -11.18 -13.39 -5.68
N LYS A 171 -10.95 -12.80 -6.85
CA LYS A 171 -9.64 -12.87 -7.53
C LYS A 171 -8.56 -12.27 -6.62
N GLU A 172 -7.35 -12.82 -6.66
CA GLU A 172 -6.22 -12.34 -5.83
C GLU A 172 -5.97 -10.82 -5.99
N SER A 173 -6.11 -10.30 -7.21
CA SER A 173 -6.00 -8.86 -7.47
C SER A 173 -7.05 -8.00 -6.76
N GLN A 174 -8.25 -8.53 -6.52
CA GLN A 174 -9.29 -7.86 -5.75
C GLN A 174 -8.94 -7.85 -4.26
N LYS A 175 -8.44 -8.98 -3.73
CA LYS A 175 -7.98 -9.08 -2.35
C LYS A 175 -6.83 -8.10 -2.07
N ILE A 176 -5.86 -8.00 -2.99
CA ILE A 176 -4.77 -7.02 -2.93
C ILE A 176 -5.30 -5.58 -3.00
N ALA A 177 -6.28 -5.30 -3.87
CA ALA A 177 -6.87 -3.95 -3.97
C ALA A 177 -7.59 -3.54 -2.68
N GLU A 178 -8.33 -4.45 -2.05
CA GLU A 178 -8.99 -4.19 -0.77
C GLU A 178 -7.98 -3.92 0.35
N GLU A 179 -6.89 -4.68 0.40
CA GLU A 179 -5.85 -4.49 1.39
C GLU A 179 -5.10 -3.17 1.16
N ALA A 180 -4.76 -2.83 -0.08
CA ALA A 180 -4.16 -1.53 -0.41
C ALA A 180 -5.09 -0.37 -0.01
N LYS A 181 -6.42 -0.54 -0.18
CA LYS A 181 -7.42 0.42 0.31
C LYS A 181 -7.40 0.53 1.83
N ARG A 182 -7.37 -0.58 2.57
CA ARG A 182 -7.25 -0.58 4.05
C ARG A 182 -5.98 0.09 4.53
N ARG A 183 -4.87 -0.09 3.80
CA ARG A 183 -3.59 0.57 4.08
C ARG A 183 -3.56 2.03 3.67
N GLY A 184 -4.68 2.60 3.22
CA GLY A 184 -4.81 4.02 2.90
C GLY A 184 -4.23 4.43 1.55
N TRP A 185 -3.85 3.50 0.65
CA TRP A 185 -3.24 3.86 -0.63
C TRP A 185 -4.18 4.68 -1.54
N GLY A 186 -5.50 4.58 -1.32
CA GLY A 186 -6.49 5.41 -1.99
C GLY A 186 -6.49 6.88 -1.55
N THR A 187 -5.87 7.20 -0.41
CA THR A 187 -5.83 8.56 0.15
C THR A 187 -4.83 9.47 -0.54
N VAL A 188 -3.86 8.92 -1.26
CA VAL A 188 -2.77 9.67 -1.91
C VAL A 188 -2.95 9.75 -3.42
N TYR A 189 -2.23 10.70 -4.03
CA TYR A 189 -2.22 10.87 -5.47
C TYR A 189 -1.66 9.63 -6.18
N GLN A 190 -2.51 8.98 -6.95
CA GLN A 190 -2.20 7.70 -7.57
C GLN A 190 -1.18 7.80 -8.70
N GLY A 191 -1.19 8.88 -9.47
CA GLY A 191 -0.29 9.03 -10.63
C GLY A 191 1.19 9.06 -10.25
N ASN A 192 1.53 9.42 -9.00
CA ASN A 192 2.91 9.53 -8.55
C ASN A 192 3.23 8.60 -7.37
N TYR A 193 2.38 8.58 -6.34
CA TYR A 193 2.71 7.87 -5.11
C TYR A 193 2.41 6.37 -5.19
N THR A 194 1.29 5.96 -5.79
CA THR A 194 0.93 4.54 -5.84
C THR A 194 2.00 3.65 -6.53
N PRO A 195 2.60 4.04 -7.68
CA PRO A 195 3.73 3.31 -8.25
C PRO A 195 4.91 3.17 -7.28
N PHE A 196 5.22 4.22 -6.52
CA PHE A 196 6.31 4.20 -5.54
C PHE A 196 5.98 3.31 -4.34
N LEU A 197 4.75 3.34 -3.82
CA LEU A 197 4.31 2.46 -2.74
C LEU A 197 4.39 0.98 -3.15
N ALA A 198 3.93 0.67 -4.37
CA ALA A 198 4.04 -0.67 -4.95
C ALA A 198 5.50 -1.11 -5.10
N PHE A 199 6.35 -0.22 -5.63
CA PHE A 199 7.78 -0.46 -5.73
C PHE A 199 8.42 -0.73 -4.36
N LEU A 200 8.07 0.04 -3.34
CA LEU A 200 8.64 -0.09 -1.99
C LEU A 200 8.21 -1.41 -1.33
N GLU A 201 6.91 -1.72 -1.36
CA GLU A 201 6.36 -2.98 -0.83
C GLU A 201 6.98 -4.18 -1.55
N ASP A 202 7.03 -4.17 -2.88
CA ASP A 202 7.59 -5.27 -3.67
C ASP A 202 9.10 -5.42 -3.40
N THR A 203 9.86 -4.33 -3.41
CA THR A 203 11.33 -4.36 -3.27
C THR A 203 11.75 -4.89 -1.89
N LEU A 204 11.10 -4.43 -0.82
CA LEU A 204 11.44 -4.84 0.54
C LEU A 204 10.96 -6.26 0.85
N ASN A 205 9.80 -6.68 0.34
CA ASN A 205 9.29 -8.02 0.61
C ASN A 205 9.84 -9.10 -0.34
N THR A 206 10.56 -8.72 -1.40
CA THR A 206 11.25 -9.67 -2.29
C THR A 206 12.74 -9.86 -1.95
N ILE A 207 13.23 -9.28 -0.85
CA ILE A 207 14.58 -9.58 -0.35
C ILE A 207 14.69 -11.10 -0.12
N PRO A 208 15.63 -11.79 -0.78
CA PRO A 208 15.84 -13.21 -0.59
C PRO A 208 16.44 -13.51 0.78
N ALA A 209 16.05 -14.65 1.37
CA ALA A 209 16.70 -15.21 2.54
C ALA A 209 17.86 -16.10 2.08
N TYR A 210 19.08 -15.58 2.17
CA TYR A 210 20.33 -16.29 1.88
C TYR A 210 20.99 -16.75 3.19
N GLU A 211 21.74 -17.85 3.12
CA GLU A 211 22.50 -18.36 4.27
C GLU A 211 23.85 -17.64 4.41
N SER A 212 24.45 -17.24 3.29
CA SER A 212 25.78 -16.62 3.27
C SER A 212 25.73 -15.10 3.12
N LEU A 213 26.64 -14.41 3.81
CA LEU A 213 26.83 -12.96 3.66
C LEU A 213 27.33 -12.59 2.26
N ASP A 214 28.10 -13.46 1.60
CA ASP A 214 28.66 -13.19 0.27
C ASP A 214 27.56 -13.05 -0.79
N GLU A 215 26.43 -13.75 -0.62
CA GLU A 215 25.27 -13.63 -1.51
C GLU A 215 24.57 -12.29 -1.32
N TYR A 216 24.52 -11.78 -0.09
CA TYR A 216 24.02 -10.45 0.20
C TYR A 216 24.96 -9.34 -0.30
N GLU A 217 26.27 -9.54 -0.30
CA GLU A 217 27.23 -8.58 -0.89
C GLU A 217 27.05 -8.49 -2.42
N LYS A 218 26.80 -9.61 -3.09
CA LYS A 218 26.43 -9.64 -4.52
C LYS A 218 25.10 -8.92 -4.77
N LEU A 219 24.10 -9.14 -3.91
CA LEU A 219 22.81 -8.47 -4.00
C LEU A 219 22.96 -6.95 -3.81
N ALA A 220 23.70 -6.53 -2.79
CA ALA A 220 24.01 -5.13 -2.48
C ALA A 220 24.72 -4.42 -3.64
N SER A 221 25.54 -5.15 -4.40
CA SER A 221 26.25 -4.63 -5.57
C SER A 221 25.39 -4.62 -6.86
N SER A 222 24.11 -4.96 -6.77
CA SER A 222 23.24 -5.14 -7.95
C SER A 222 21.90 -4.41 -7.85
N GLY A 223 21.35 -4.04 -9.02
CA GLY A 223 19.99 -3.51 -9.13
C GLY A 223 19.75 -2.26 -8.30
N VAL A 224 18.61 -2.23 -7.60
CA VAL A 224 18.19 -1.08 -6.79
C VAL A 224 19.00 -0.89 -5.52
N TRP A 225 19.65 -1.96 -5.01
CA TRP A 225 20.41 -1.91 -3.77
C TRP A 225 21.73 -1.16 -3.94
N GLN A 226 22.37 -1.28 -5.12
CA GLN A 226 23.59 -0.56 -5.43
C GLN A 226 23.42 0.97 -5.32
N SER A 227 22.25 1.47 -5.70
CA SER A 227 21.91 2.90 -5.61
C SER A 227 21.84 3.41 -4.16
N LEU A 228 21.77 2.52 -3.17
CA LEU A 228 21.74 2.89 -1.75
C LEU A 228 23.14 2.92 -1.12
N LEU A 229 24.17 2.39 -1.79
CA LEU A 229 25.55 2.39 -1.26
C LEU A 229 26.05 3.78 -0.82
N PRO A 230 25.76 4.89 -1.53
CA PRO A 230 26.20 6.23 -1.10
C PRO A 230 25.65 6.66 0.27
N LEU A 231 24.53 6.08 0.72
CA LEU A 231 23.95 6.36 2.05
C LEU A 231 24.75 5.76 3.20
N PHE A 232 25.55 4.72 2.92
CA PHE A 232 26.42 4.07 3.90
C PHE A 232 27.80 4.72 3.99
N ASN A 233 28.12 5.64 3.06
CA ASN A 233 29.37 6.38 3.10
C ASN A 233 29.29 7.47 4.19
N PRO A 234 30.12 7.41 5.25
CA PRO A 234 30.09 8.38 6.35
C PRO A 234 30.46 9.82 5.91
N GLN A 235 31.11 10.00 4.76
CA GLN A 235 31.49 11.33 4.23
C GLN A 235 30.37 12.00 3.41
N SER A 236 29.30 11.28 3.04
CA SER A 236 28.20 11.85 2.24
C SER A 236 27.32 12.84 3.01
N SER A 237 27.40 12.84 4.34
CA SER A 237 26.67 13.79 5.21
C SER A 237 27.33 15.18 5.29
N GLN A 238 28.52 15.38 4.70
CA GLN A 238 29.22 16.66 4.64
C GLN A 238 29.71 16.96 3.23
N SER A 239 28.89 17.56 2.38
CA SER A 239 29.44 18.23 1.18
C SER A 239 28.59 19.41 0.73
N THR A 240 29.02 20.61 1.12
CA THR A 240 29.08 21.76 0.21
C THR A 240 29.77 21.34 -1.10
N PRO A 241 29.37 21.88 -2.26
CA PRO A 241 29.93 21.44 -3.53
C PRO A 241 31.32 22.06 -3.73
N GLN A 242 32.40 21.33 -3.42
CA GLN A 242 33.69 21.59 -4.04
C GLN A 242 34.68 20.41 -4.01
N GLU A 243 35.11 20.05 -5.22
CA GLU A 243 36.43 19.58 -5.68
C GLU A 243 37.06 18.25 -5.20
N GLN A 244 37.23 17.38 -6.21
CA GLN A 244 38.32 16.43 -6.48
C GLN A 244 38.86 15.58 -5.33
N VAL A 245 38.61 14.26 -5.41
CA VAL A 245 39.38 13.24 -4.66
C VAL A 245 39.80 12.09 -5.57
N SER A 246 41.04 11.67 -5.33
CA SER A 246 41.90 10.70 -6.01
C SER A 246 41.44 9.23 -5.93
N ASP A 247 41.84 8.48 -6.97
CA ASP A 247 41.44 7.11 -7.33
C ASP A 247 41.67 6.01 -6.27
N SER A 248 42.63 6.15 -5.36
CA SER A 248 43.10 5.02 -4.51
C SER A 248 42.39 4.86 -3.17
N THR A 249 41.54 5.81 -2.77
CA THR A 249 40.77 5.75 -1.50
C THR A 249 39.36 5.17 -1.69
N SER A 250 38.98 4.85 -2.94
CA SER A 250 37.59 4.52 -3.30
C SER A 250 37.22 3.04 -3.10
N GLU A 251 38.15 2.09 -3.36
CA GLU A 251 37.82 0.67 -3.40
C GLU A 251 37.59 0.06 -2.00
N ALA A 252 38.46 0.39 -1.03
CA ALA A 252 38.34 -0.13 0.34
C ALA A 252 37.08 0.40 1.05
N GLN A 253 36.72 1.66 0.82
CA GLN A 253 35.49 2.26 1.36
C GLN A 253 34.24 1.63 0.71
N THR A 254 34.26 1.46 -0.61
CA THR A 254 33.14 0.82 -1.33
C THR A 254 32.91 -0.62 -0.85
N ALA A 255 33.99 -1.37 -0.58
CA ALA A 255 33.88 -2.72 -0.01
C ALA A 255 33.27 -2.71 1.39
N GLN A 256 33.64 -1.73 2.22
CA GLN A 256 33.05 -1.57 3.56
C GLN A 256 31.56 -1.19 3.50
N ASP A 257 31.19 -0.24 2.65
CA ASP A 257 29.80 0.20 2.47
C ASP A 257 28.92 -0.96 1.96
N THR A 258 29.44 -1.74 1.01
CA THR A 258 28.78 -2.95 0.49
C THR A 258 28.54 -3.97 1.60
N LYS A 259 29.54 -4.20 2.46
CA LYS A 259 29.42 -5.12 3.58
C LYS A 259 28.39 -4.66 4.62
N GLN A 260 28.32 -3.36 4.91
CA GLN A 260 27.31 -2.80 5.82
C GLN A 260 25.90 -2.95 5.27
N LEU A 261 25.70 -2.66 3.97
CA LEU A 261 24.42 -2.86 3.31
C LEU A 261 24.03 -4.35 3.27
N ALA A 262 24.97 -5.24 2.99
CA ALA A 262 24.73 -6.69 3.00
C ALA A 262 24.29 -7.19 4.38
N GLN A 263 24.93 -6.73 5.46
CA GLN A 263 24.51 -7.05 6.83
C GLN A 263 23.12 -6.51 7.18
N TRP A 264 22.77 -5.32 6.66
CA TRP A 264 21.43 -4.78 6.82
C TRP A 264 20.40 -5.61 6.06
N LEU A 265 20.67 -5.99 4.81
CA LEU A 265 19.81 -6.83 3.97
C LEU A 265 19.57 -8.21 4.61
N GLN A 266 20.60 -8.82 5.19
CA GLN A 266 20.47 -10.07 5.92
C GLN A 266 19.49 -9.96 7.09
N LYS A 267 19.54 -8.85 7.86
CA LYS A 267 18.59 -8.60 8.95
C LYS A 267 17.19 -8.27 8.45
N ALA A 268 17.09 -7.59 7.31
CA ALA A 268 15.83 -7.18 6.71
C ALA A 268 15.08 -8.33 6.00
N ALA A 269 15.79 -9.38 5.57
CA ALA A 269 15.20 -10.53 4.88
C ALA A 269 14.13 -11.25 5.73
N ASP A 270 14.29 -11.24 7.06
CA ASP A 270 13.35 -11.80 8.05
C ASP A 270 12.22 -10.83 8.45
N CYS A 271 12.16 -9.64 7.84
CA CYS A 271 11.12 -8.65 8.10
C CYS A 271 10.03 -8.65 7.03
N GLU A 272 8.77 -8.68 7.44
CA GLU A 272 7.60 -8.37 6.63
C GLU A 272 7.34 -6.86 6.70
N PHE A 273 7.60 -6.17 5.59
CA PHE A 273 7.37 -4.73 5.50
C PHE A 273 5.95 -4.47 5.06
N ARG A 274 5.22 -3.62 5.79
CA ARG A 274 3.85 -3.24 5.44
C ARG A 274 3.76 -1.75 5.20
N VAL A 275 3.58 -1.34 3.96
CA VAL A 275 3.50 0.06 3.56
C VAL A 275 2.07 0.58 3.72
N TYR A 276 1.91 1.60 4.57
CA TYR A 276 0.68 2.36 4.79
C TYR A 276 0.84 3.75 4.22
N ALA A 277 -0.23 4.31 3.66
CA ALA A 277 -0.27 5.69 3.18
C ALA A 277 -1.18 6.52 4.09
N CYS A 278 -0.60 7.57 4.67
CA CYS A 278 -1.24 8.45 5.64
C CYS A 278 -1.61 9.76 4.93
N GLY A 279 -2.66 9.73 4.11
CA GLY A 279 -3.19 10.97 3.52
C GLY A 279 -3.68 11.91 4.61
N TYR A 280 -3.44 13.21 4.44
CA TYR A 280 -3.85 14.25 5.37
C TYR A 280 -4.50 15.42 4.64
N ASN A 281 -5.25 16.23 5.38
CA ASN A 281 -5.84 17.44 4.83
C ASN A 281 -4.78 18.53 4.72
N TRP A 282 -4.11 18.58 3.57
CA TRP A 282 -3.05 19.56 3.27
C TRP A 282 -3.52 21.02 3.18
N LEU A 283 -4.83 21.30 3.28
CA LEU A 283 -5.37 22.66 3.42
C LEU A 283 -5.27 23.18 4.86
N ARG A 284 -5.22 22.28 5.85
CA ARG A 284 -5.08 22.63 7.27
C ARG A 284 -3.63 22.87 7.63
N ASP A 285 -3.43 23.41 8.83
CA ASP A 285 -2.11 23.58 9.39
C ASP A 285 -1.40 22.23 9.58
N ASN A 286 -0.09 22.21 9.32
CA ASN A 286 0.71 20.99 9.44
C ASN A 286 0.81 20.51 10.90
N GLN A 287 0.74 21.41 11.88
CA GLN A 287 0.74 21.04 13.30
C GLN A 287 -0.52 20.26 13.66
N GLU A 288 -1.68 20.68 13.16
CA GLU A 288 -2.94 19.94 13.34
C GLU A 288 -2.89 18.57 12.67
N SER A 289 -2.31 18.50 11.46
CA SER A 289 -2.16 17.23 10.73
C SER A 289 -1.21 16.24 11.43
N GLY A 290 -0.22 16.74 12.18
CA GLY A 290 0.74 15.93 12.92
C GLY A 290 0.28 15.49 14.31
N ASN A 291 -0.73 16.14 14.88
CA ASN A 291 -1.28 15.85 16.21
C ASN A 291 -2.43 14.83 16.21
N GLY A 292 -2.65 14.15 15.08
CA GLY A 292 -3.73 13.17 14.89
C GLY A 292 -3.76 12.06 15.93
#